data_AF-A0A212DC82-F1
#
_entry.id   AF-A0A212DC82-F1
#
_cell.length_a   1.000
_cell.length_b   1.000
_cell.length_c   1.000
_cell.angle_alpha   90.00
_cell.angle_beta   90.00
_cell.angle_gamma   90.00
#
_symmetry.space_group_name_H-M   'P 1'
#
loop_
_entity.id
_entity.type
_entity.pdbx_description
1 polymer ?
#
loop_
_entity_poly.entity_id
_entity_poly.type
_entity_poly.pdbx_seq_one_letter_code
_entity_poly.pdbx_strand_id
1 'polypeptide(L)'
;MSSLAIENAPEDVQEYSWHRGANDTEENLIISYNTTSHSRRDGPMYSGRESVSIRGTLRIRRSQLNDTGNYTVRVDTINDTQRATGWLEILGHRPVVSRSFTISGSLLVLLIIFIVLGFTHFLVVLIRALFRHYSTRYLLHWAQ
;
A
#
# COMPACT_ATOMS: atom_id res chain seq x y z
N MET A 1 5.37 9.77 12.62
CA MET A 1 4.61 9.88 13.89
C MET A 1 3.18 9.62 13.53
N SER A 2 2.50 8.82 14.35
CA SER A 2 1.15 8.35 14.04
C SER A 2 0.24 8.51 15.25
N SER A 3 -1.07 8.59 15.01
CA SER A 3 -2.06 8.79 16.05
C SER A 3 -3.38 8.12 15.72
N LEU A 4 -4.09 7.70 16.77
CA LEU A 4 -5.45 7.20 16.72
C LEU A 4 -6.30 8.09 17.61
N ALA A 5 -7.31 8.74 17.01
CA ALA A 5 -8.20 9.66 17.68
C ALA A 5 -9.59 9.04 17.89
N ILE A 6 -10.27 9.51 18.92
CA ILE A 6 -11.67 9.15 19.21
C ILE A 6 -12.50 10.35 18.75
N GLU A 7 -13.40 10.16 17.80
CA GLU A 7 -14.18 11.26 17.22
C GLU A 7 -15.34 11.71 18.12
N ASN A 8 -16.04 10.76 18.75
CA ASN A 8 -17.24 11.02 19.54
C ASN A 8 -17.11 10.41 20.94
N ALA A 9 -16.12 10.88 21.71
CA ALA A 9 -15.98 10.45 23.09
C ALA A 9 -17.15 11.00 23.95
N PRO A 10 -17.68 10.21 24.91
CA PRO A 10 -18.65 10.69 25.89
C PRO A 10 -18.11 11.88 26.70
N GLU A 11 -19.00 12.68 27.30
CA GLU A 11 -18.59 13.80 28.16
C GLU A 11 -18.13 13.35 29.55
N ASP A 12 -18.67 12.24 30.05
CA ASP A 12 -18.48 11.72 31.41
C ASP A 12 -17.42 10.62 31.49
N VAL A 13 -16.40 10.68 30.64
CA VAL A 13 -15.29 9.71 30.64
C VAL A 13 -14.49 9.82 31.92
N GLN A 14 -14.25 8.67 32.56
CA GLN A 14 -13.39 8.50 33.73
C GLN A 14 -12.01 7.94 33.37
N GLU A 15 -11.93 7.10 32.32
CA GLU A 15 -10.68 6.47 31.91
C GLU A 15 -10.66 6.14 30.41
N TYR A 16 -9.50 6.38 29.80
CA TYR A 16 -9.14 5.85 28.48
C TYR A 16 -8.06 4.78 28.63
N SER A 17 -8.30 3.57 28.13
CA SER A 17 -7.29 2.50 28.06
C SER A 17 -7.07 2.07 26.62
N TRP A 18 -5.83 2.18 26.14
CA TRP A 18 -5.43 1.72 24.81
C TRP A 18 -4.73 0.38 24.88
N HIS A 19 -5.13 -0.53 24.02
CA HIS A 19 -4.62 -1.90 23.94
C HIS A 19 -4.12 -2.21 22.54
N ARG A 20 -3.10 -3.06 22.45
CA ARG A 20 -2.59 -3.59 21.20
C ARG A 20 -3.47 -4.77 20.76
N GLY A 21 -3.83 -4.81 19.47
CA GLY A 21 -4.70 -5.85 18.93
C GLY A 21 -6.18 -5.54 19.10
N ALA A 22 -7.02 -6.56 18.92
CA ALA A 22 -8.49 -6.42 18.98
C ALA A 22 -9.07 -6.54 20.40
N ASN A 23 -8.31 -7.12 21.34
CA ASN A 23 -8.79 -7.43 22.69
C ASN A 23 -8.25 -6.42 23.72
N ASP A 24 -9.08 -6.05 24.69
CA ASP A 24 -8.76 -5.11 25.79
C ASP A 24 -8.24 -5.82 27.05
N THR A 25 -7.47 -6.90 26.89
CA THR A 25 -6.87 -7.60 28.03
C THR A 25 -5.74 -6.79 28.67
N GLU A 26 -5.44 -7.09 29.94
CA GLU A 26 -4.36 -6.45 30.67
C GLU A 26 -2.98 -6.70 30.03
N GLU A 27 -2.75 -7.89 29.47
CA GLU A 27 -1.52 -8.22 28.73
C GLU A 27 -1.34 -7.36 27.48
N ASN A 28 -2.44 -6.95 26.85
CA ASN A 28 -2.44 -6.13 25.65
C ASN A 28 -2.40 -4.63 25.96
N LEU A 29 -2.50 -4.24 27.23
CA LEU A 29 -2.55 -2.82 27.61
C LEU A 29 -1.25 -2.12 27.21
N ILE A 30 -1.40 -1.03 26.48
CA ILE A 30 -0.33 -0.10 26.14
C ILE A 30 -0.26 0.96 27.23
N ILE A 31 -1.38 1.65 27.49
CA ILE A 31 -1.42 2.82 28.36
C ILE A 31 -2.86 3.09 28.79
N SER A 32 -3.02 3.47 30.06
CA SER A 32 -4.28 3.96 30.62
C SER A 32 -4.13 5.38 31.14
N TYR A 33 -5.16 6.20 30.97
CA TYR A 33 -5.22 7.57 31.46
C TYR A 33 -6.55 7.82 32.15
N ASN A 34 -6.49 8.07 33.46
CA ASN A 34 -7.64 8.41 34.28
C ASN A 34 -7.87 9.93 34.21
N THR A 35 -9.00 10.35 33.68
CA THR A 35 -9.33 11.76 33.44
C THR A 35 -9.66 12.51 34.73
N THR A 36 -10.20 11.82 35.75
CA THR A 36 -10.60 12.40 37.04
C THR A 36 -9.41 12.74 37.92
N SER A 37 -8.45 11.82 38.02
CA SER A 37 -7.23 11.98 38.82
C SER A 37 -6.04 12.53 38.03
N HIS A 38 -6.18 12.64 36.71
CA HIS A 38 -5.09 12.92 35.76
C HIS A 38 -3.89 11.97 35.89
N SER A 39 -4.13 10.76 36.40
CA SER A 39 -3.10 9.75 36.56
C SER A 39 -2.94 8.91 35.30
N ARG A 40 -1.73 8.43 35.08
CA ARG A 40 -1.35 7.59 33.95
C ARG A 40 -0.80 6.28 34.47
N ARG A 41 -1.16 5.19 33.79
CA ARG A 41 -0.60 3.86 34.01
C ARG A 41 -0.04 3.31 32.70
N ASP A 42 1.20 2.87 32.72
CA ASP A 42 1.81 2.17 31.59
C ASP A 42 1.52 0.67 31.70
N GLY A 43 1.13 0.06 30.59
CA GLY A 43 0.84 -1.36 30.52
C GLY A 43 2.02 -2.19 29.99
N PRO A 44 1.88 -3.52 29.91
CA PRO A 44 2.93 -4.42 29.44
C PRO A 44 3.39 -4.15 27.99
N MET A 45 2.50 -3.64 27.14
CA MET A 45 2.80 -3.30 25.75
C MET A 45 3.35 -1.88 25.57
N TYR A 46 3.57 -1.14 26.67
CA TYR A 46 4.15 0.19 26.60
C TYR A 46 5.60 0.13 26.14
N SER A 47 5.92 0.81 25.03
CA SER A 47 7.25 0.80 24.45
C SER A 47 8.06 2.05 24.80
N GLY A 48 7.53 2.96 25.62
CA GLY A 48 8.14 4.28 25.85
C GLY A 48 7.88 5.31 24.75
N ARG A 49 7.16 4.93 23.68
CA ARG A 49 6.88 5.80 22.52
C ARG A 49 5.47 6.35 22.54
N GLU A 50 4.61 5.73 23.33
CA GLU A 50 3.19 6.00 23.39
C GLU A 50 2.84 7.10 24.41
N SER A 51 1.79 7.85 24.09
CA SER A 51 1.22 8.85 24.99
C SER A 51 -0.25 8.99 24.68
N VAL A 52 -1.06 9.24 25.70
CA VAL A 52 -2.51 9.50 25.56
C VAL A 52 -2.78 10.96 25.92
N SER A 53 -3.58 11.63 25.10
CA SER A 53 -4.06 12.99 25.39
C SER A 53 -5.24 12.96 26.36
N ILE A 54 -5.59 14.11 26.93
CA ILE A 54 -6.82 14.26 27.73
C ILE A 54 -8.10 13.92 26.95
N ARG A 55 -8.05 13.99 25.61
CA ARG A 55 -9.12 13.57 24.70
C ARG A 55 -9.05 12.09 24.30
N GLY A 56 -8.23 11.30 24.99
CA GLY A 56 -8.07 9.87 24.69
C GLY A 56 -7.32 9.55 23.41
N THR A 57 -6.70 10.54 22.74
CA THR A 57 -5.94 10.27 21.49
C THR A 57 -4.63 9.56 21.82
N LEU A 58 -4.43 8.37 21.25
CA LEU A 58 -3.15 7.68 21.31
C LEU A 58 -2.19 8.28 20.29
N ARG A 59 -0.97 8.62 20.72
CA ARG A 59 0.13 9.03 19.86
C ARG A 59 1.30 8.09 20.03
N ILE A 60 1.86 7.63 18.91
CA ILE A 60 3.07 6.80 18.87
C ILE A 60 4.19 7.62 18.23
N ARG A 61 5.21 7.98 19.02
CA ARG A 61 6.38 8.72 18.53
C ARG A 61 7.33 7.76 17.82
N ARG A 62 8.04 8.24 16.78
CA ARG A 62 8.97 7.40 15.98
C ARG A 62 8.32 6.07 15.58
N SER A 63 7.16 6.16 14.94
CA SER A 63 6.38 5.01 14.48
C SER A 63 7.18 4.20 13.47
N GLN A 64 7.09 2.89 13.58
CA GLN A 64 7.81 1.88 12.81
C GLN A 64 6.82 0.99 12.07
N LEU A 65 7.26 0.28 11.03
CA LEU A 65 6.37 -0.58 10.23
C LEU A 65 5.68 -1.66 11.08
N ASN A 66 6.37 -2.18 12.10
CA ASN A 66 5.83 -3.14 13.07
C ASN A 66 4.81 -2.55 14.04
N ASP A 67 4.56 -1.23 14.03
CA ASP A 67 3.45 -0.62 14.76
C ASP A 67 2.12 -0.78 14.03
N THR A 68 2.15 -1.24 12.77
CA THR A 68 0.94 -1.54 12.00
C THR A 68 0.11 -2.63 12.69
N GLY A 69 -1.21 -2.45 12.70
CA GLY A 69 -2.14 -3.45 13.21
C GLY A 69 -3.37 -2.86 13.87
N ASN A 70 -4.17 -3.74 14.49
CA ASN A 70 -5.32 -3.35 15.29
C ASN A 70 -4.88 -2.71 16.62
N TYR A 71 -5.66 -1.72 17.03
CA TYR A 71 -5.60 -1.11 18.35
C TYR A 71 -7.03 -0.96 18.85
N THR A 72 -7.27 -1.38 20.09
CA THR A 72 -8.56 -1.24 20.75
C THR A 72 -8.46 -0.17 21.83
N VAL A 73 -9.42 0.73 21.86
CA VAL A 73 -9.63 1.65 22.98
C VAL A 73 -10.84 1.21 23.78
N ARG A 74 -10.68 1.18 25.10
CA ARG A 74 -11.74 1.04 26.09
C ARG A 74 -11.94 2.38 26.76
N VAL A 75 -13.19 2.83 26.83
CA VAL A 75 -13.59 4.11 27.39
C VAL A 75 -14.56 3.83 28.52
N ASP A 76 -14.13 4.06 29.76
CA ASP A 76 -15.01 3.96 30.92
C ASP A 76 -15.65 5.31 31.19
N THR A 77 -16.96 5.30 31.33
CA THR A 77 -17.77 6.44 31.75
C THR A 77 -18.28 6.20 33.17
N ILE A 78 -19.14 7.07 33.69
CA ILE A 78 -19.74 6.87 35.02
C ILE A 78 -20.69 5.66 35.02
N ASN A 79 -21.38 5.42 33.90
CA ASN A 79 -22.48 4.46 33.83
C ASN A 79 -22.23 3.26 32.91
N ASP A 80 -21.22 3.33 32.05
CA ASP A 80 -20.98 2.33 31.00
C ASP A 80 -19.51 2.25 30.57
N THR A 81 -19.16 1.17 29.86
CA THR A 81 -17.87 0.98 29.21
C THR A 81 -18.07 0.76 27.71
N GLN A 82 -17.49 1.65 26.91
CA GLN A 82 -17.51 1.55 25.46
C GLN A 82 -16.18 1.06 24.90
N ARG A 83 -16.21 0.42 23.74
CA ARG A 83 -15.02 -0.12 23.06
C ARG A 83 -15.05 0.21 21.57
N ALA A 84 -13.89 0.52 21.02
CA ALA A 84 -13.71 0.69 19.59
C ALA A 84 -12.36 0.12 19.15
N THR A 85 -12.32 -0.52 17.99
CA THR A 85 -11.10 -1.04 17.38
C THR A 85 -10.82 -0.32 16.08
N GLY A 86 -9.58 0.14 15.90
CA GLY A 86 -9.10 0.79 14.68
C GLY A 86 -7.86 0.11 14.12
N TRP A 87 -7.73 0.10 12.80
CA TRP A 87 -6.52 -0.34 12.11
C TRP A 87 -5.57 0.84 11.91
N LEU A 88 -4.36 0.73 12.45
CA LEU A 88 -3.28 1.67 12.19
C LEU A 88 -2.37 1.10 11.10
N GLU A 89 -2.26 1.80 9.97
CA GLU A 89 -1.31 1.45 8.91
C GLU A 89 -0.11 2.41 8.91
N ILE A 90 1.09 1.86 9.08
CA ILE A 90 2.34 2.62 8.93
C ILE A 90 2.90 2.36 7.54
N LEU A 91 2.73 3.33 6.64
CA LEU A 91 3.35 3.25 5.33
C LEU A 91 4.86 3.43 5.47
N GLY A 92 5.62 2.38 5.21
CA GLY A 92 7.06 2.47 5.02
C GLY A 92 7.39 3.34 3.80
N HIS A 93 8.59 3.93 3.78
CA HIS A 93 9.12 4.47 2.54
C HIS A 93 9.26 3.30 1.55
N ARG A 94 8.32 3.16 0.61
CA ARG A 94 8.57 2.35 -0.58
C ARG A 94 9.75 3.04 -1.28
N PRO A 95 10.85 2.35 -1.63
CA PRO A 95 11.72 2.88 -2.64
C PRO A 95 10.84 3.04 -3.88
N VAL A 96 10.60 4.30 -4.27
CA VAL A 96 9.96 4.60 -5.54
C VAL A 96 10.95 4.11 -6.58
N VAL A 97 10.81 2.86 -7.01
CA VAL A 97 11.44 2.41 -8.25
C VAL A 97 10.63 3.08 -9.35
N SER A 98 10.94 4.34 -9.61
CA SER A 98 10.56 5.00 -10.83
C SER A 98 11.31 4.27 -11.94
N ARG A 99 10.68 3.25 -12.53
CA ARG A 99 11.08 2.79 -13.86
C ARG A 99 10.70 3.89 -14.85
N SER A 100 11.49 4.96 -14.88
CA SER A 100 11.45 5.91 -15.97
C SER A 100 12.06 5.21 -17.19
N PHE A 101 11.21 4.59 -18.01
CA PHE A 101 11.61 4.25 -19.36
C PHE A 101 11.60 5.54 -20.19
N THR A 102 12.72 6.25 -20.21
CA THR A 102 12.92 7.37 -21.13
C THR A 102 13.32 6.79 -22.49
N ILE A 103 12.34 6.35 -23.27
CA ILE A 103 12.55 6.13 -24.70
C ILE A 103 12.69 7.53 -25.31
N SER A 104 13.92 7.93 -25.61
CA SER A 104 14.16 9.16 -26.39
C SER A 104 13.33 9.07 -27.67
N GLY A 105 12.63 10.15 -28.05
CA GLY A 105 11.79 10.18 -29.26
C GLY A 105 12.53 9.68 -30.50
N SER A 106 13.85 9.91 -30.56
CA SER A 106 14.73 9.40 -31.63
C SER A 106 14.78 7.87 -31.71
N LEU A 107 14.78 7.17 -30.57
CA LEU A 107 14.81 5.70 -30.54
C LEU A 107 13.49 5.10 -31.04
N LEU A 108 12.36 5.73 -30.72
CA LEU A 108 11.05 5.33 -31.22
C LEU A 108 10.97 5.48 -32.74
N VAL A 109 11.45 6.61 -33.28
CA VAL A 109 11.49 6.85 -34.72
C VAL A 109 12.39 5.82 -35.44
N LEU A 110 13.57 5.53 -34.89
CA LEU A 110 14.46 4.50 -35.44
C LEU A 110 13.79 3.11 -35.45
N LEU A 111 13.11 2.72 -34.37
CA LEU A 111 12.41 1.44 -34.29
C LEU A 111 11.33 1.32 -35.39
N ILE A 112 10.55 2.37 -35.60
CA ILE A 112 9.51 2.41 -36.64
C ILE A 112 10.14 2.25 -38.03
N ILE A 113 11.25 2.95 -38.32
CA ILE A 113 11.96 2.86 -39.60
C ILE A 113 12.46 1.43 -39.85
N PHE A 114 13.05 0.75 -38.86
CA PHE A 114 13.50 -0.63 -39.00
C PHE A 114 12.35 -1.60 -39.26
N ILE A 115 11.20 -1.42 -38.61
CA ILE A 115 10.01 -2.24 -38.84
C ILE A 115 9.51 -2.06 -40.27
N VAL A 116 9.40 -0.82 -40.76
CA VAL A 116 8.92 -0.53 -42.12
C VAL A 116 9.89 -1.04 -43.19
N LEU A 117 11.20 -0.79 -43.02
CA LEU A 117 12.22 -1.27 -43.95
C LEU A 117 12.30 -2.81 -43.94
N GLY A 118 12.24 -3.43 -42.76
CA GLY A 118 12.24 -4.89 -42.64
C GLY A 118 11.01 -5.52 -43.30
N PHE A 119 9.82 -4.96 -43.05
CA PHE A 119 8.57 -5.45 -43.63
C PHE A 119 8.53 -5.28 -45.15
N THR A 120 8.97 -4.13 -45.68
CA THR A 120 9.04 -3.93 -47.13
C THR A 120 10.04 -4.88 -47.79
N HIS A 121 11.20 -5.11 -47.18
CA HIS A 121 12.18 -6.06 -47.69
C HIS A 121 11.63 -7.50 -47.70
N PHE A 122 10.98 -7.89 -46.60
CA PHE A 122 10.33 -9.20 -46.48
C PHE A 122 9.24 -9.39 -47.55
N LEU A 123 8.37 -8.40 -47.75
CA LEU A 123 7.32 -8.45 -48.78
C LEU A 123 7.90 -8.61 -50.19
N VAL A 124 8.96 -7.87 -50.53
CA VAL A 124 9.60 -7.96 -51.85
C VAL A 124 10.19 -9.34 -52.08
N VAL A 125 10.90 -9.90 -51.10
CA VAL A 125 11.46 -11.26 -51.18
C VAL A 125 10.34 -12.29 -51.32
N LEU A 126 9.26 -12.16 -50.55
CA LEU A 126 8.11 -13.05 -50.62
C LEU A 126 7.43 -13.00 -52.00
N ILE A 127 7.18 -11.80 -52.53
CA ILE A 127 6.59 -11.62 -53.87
C ILE A 127 7.49 -12.25 -54.93
N ARG A 128 8.81 -12.03 -54.87
CA ARG A 128 9.78 -12.67 -55.79
C ARG A 128 9.76 -14.19 -55.69
N ALA A 129 9.71 -14.73 -54.47
CA ALA A 129 9.63 -16.16 -54.23
C ALA A 129 8.34 -16.76 -54.79
N LEU A 130 7.21 -16.10 -54.57
CA LEU A 130 5.90 -16.49 -55.11
C LEU A 130 5.88 -16.46 -56.63
N PHE A 131 6.38 -15.39 -57.26
CA PHE A 131 6.45 -15.31 -58.72
C PHE A 131 7.34 -16.40 -59.31
N ARG A 132 8.51 -16.65 -58.71
CA ARG A 132 9.41 -17.72 -59.12
C ARG A 132 8.73 -19.09 -59.00
N HIS A 133 8.00 -19.34 -57.92
CA HIS A 133 7.31 -20.61 -57.68
C HIS A 133 6.07 -20.79 -58.58
N TYR A 134 5.30 -19.75 -58.84
CA TYR A 134 4.15 -19.84 -59.75
C TYR A 134 4.59 -19.94 -61.21
N SER A 135 5.61 -19.18 -61.63
CA SER A 135 6.16 -19.23 -62.98
C SER A 135 6.73 -20.61 -63.35
N THR A 136 7.42 -21.28 -62.41
CA THR A 136 7.85 -22.67 -62.63
C THR A 136 6.67 -23.66 -62.76
N ARG A 137 5.53 -23.40 -62.11
CA ARG A 137 4.32 -24.22 -62.28
C ARG A 137 3.57 -23.96 -63.59
N TYR A 138 3.62 -22.75 -64.14
CA TYR A 138 3.03 -22.47 -65.47
C TYR A 138 3.83 -23.12 -66.61
N LEU A 139 5.17 -23.19 -66.52
CA LEU A 139 6.00 -23.84 -67.52
C LEU A 139 5.87 -25.37 -67.53
N LEU A 140 5.52 -25.99 -66.40
CA LEU A 140 5.30 -27.44 -66.30
C LEU A 140 3.94 -27.91 -66.85
N HIS A 141 2.96 -27.01 -67.02
CA HIS A 141 1.61 -27.37 -67.50
C HIS A 141 1.41 -27.16 -69.02
N TRP A 142 2.35 -26.51 -69.72
CA TRP A 142 2.33 -26.30 -71.18
C TRP A 142 3.30 -27.22 -71.96
N ALA A 143 4.01 -28.11 -71.27
CA ALA A 143 4.99 -29.03 -71.85
C ALA A 143 4.47 -30.48 -71.96
N GLN A 144 3.15 -30.68 -72.08
CA GLN A 144 2.52 -31.99 -72.26
C GLN A 144 1.60 -31.98 -73.48
#